data_AF-A0A356M7Q0-F1
#
_entry.id   AF-A0A356M7Q0-F1
#
_cell.length_a   1.000
_cell.length_b   1.000
_cell.length_c   1.000
_cell.angle_alpha   90.00
_cell.angle_beta   90.00
_cell.angle_gamma   90.00
#
_symmetry.space_group_name_H-M   'P 1'
#
loop_
_entity.id
_entity.type
_entity.pdbx_description
1 polymer ?
#
loop_
_entity_poly.entity_id
_entity_poly.type
_entity_poly.pdbx_seq_one_letter_code
_entity_poly.pdbx_strand_id
1 'polypeptide(L)' 'MSSLIPGIDADLAAALRRSLEKKGVVIHTGVRVTEVENSESGVCCRFSAGDGPGQSAAADLVIAATGRRPNSENLGMENL' A
#
# COMPACT_ATOMS: atom_id res chain seq x y z
N MET A 1 3.01 -6.74 -5.61
CA MET A 1 2.96 -5.74 -6.70
C MET A 1 4.34 -5.11 -6.83
N SER A 2 4.94 -5.13 -8.02
CA SER A 2 6.38 -4.84 -8.21
C SER A 2 6.70 -3.40 -8.60
N SER A 3 5.72 -2.59 -9.01
CA SER A 3 5.90 -1.19 -9.42
C SER A 3 4.79 -0.27 -8.90
N LEU A 4 5.06 1.03 -8.89
CA LEU A 4 4.06 2.07 -8.64
C LEU A 4 3.16 2.26 -9.87
N ILE A 5 1.87 2.56 -9.62
CA ILE A 5 0.84 2.84 -10.64
C ILE A 5 0.83 1.78 -11.75
N PRO A 6 0.49 0.52 -11.42
CA PRO A 6 0.45 -0.57 -12.40
C PRO A 6 -0.56 -0.25 -13.52
N GLY A 7 -0.21 -0.62 -14.76
CA GLY A 7 -1.02 -0.35 -15.95
C GLY A 7 -0.66 0.93 -16.70
N ILE A 8 0.25 1.74 -16.15
CA ILE A 8 0.89 2.87 -16.84
C ILE A 8 2.23 2.44 -17.42
N ASP A 9 2.70 3.17 -18.44
CA ASP A 9 4.02 3.03 -19.03
C ASP A 9 5.14 3.00 -17.97
N ALA A 10 6.10 2.10 -18.17
CA ALA A 10 7.15 1.82 -17.20
C ALA A 10 8.09 3.01 -16.96
N ASP A 11 8.39 3.80 -18.00
CA ASP A 11 9.29 4.94 -17.89
C ASP A 11 8.63 6.07 -17.07
N LEU A 12 7.32 6.25 -17.22
CA LEU A 12 6.54 7.19 -16.41
C LEU A 12 6.49 6.75 -14.93
N ALA A 13 6.25 5.46 -14.67
CA ALA A 13 6.28 4.93 -13.31
C ALA A 13 7.66 5.11 -12.64
N ALA A 14 8.74 4.90 -13.39
CA ALA A 14 10.10 5.13 -12.93
C ALA A 14 10.40 6.61 -12.67
N ALA A 15 9.91 7.52 -13.52
CA ALA A 15 10.05 8.96 -13.32
C ALA A 15 9.34 9.43 -12.04
N LEU A 16 8.13 8.94 -11.78
CA LEU A 16 7.40 9.23 -10.54
C LEU A 16 8.14 8.71 -9.31
N ARG A 17 8.62 7.47 -9.35
CA ARG A 17 9.40 6.88 -8.26
C ARG A 17 10.58 7.78 -7.87
N ARG A 18 11.40 8.16 -8.86
CA ARG A 18 12.54 9.08 -8.64
C ARG A 18 12.10 10.42 -8.06
N SER A 19 10.97 10.97 -8.50
CA SER A 19 10.48 12.24 -7.96
C SER A 19 10.01 12.14 -6.51
N LEU A 20 9.41 11.02 -6.09
CA LEU A 20 8.95 10.80 -4.72
C LEU A 20 10.13 10.53 -3.77
N GLU A 21 11.10 9.72 -4.21
CA GLU A 21 12.31 9.45 -3.42
C GLU A 21 13.12 10.73 -3.20
N LYS A 22 13.23 11.60 -4.20
CA LYS A 22 13.83 12.94 -4.05
C LYS A 22 13.12 13.82 -3.03
N LYS A 23 11.83 13.58 -2.77
CA LYS A 23 11.04 14.27 -1.74
C LYS A 23 11.11 13.58 -0.37
N GLY A 24 11.94 12.55 -0.21
CA GLY A 24 12.12 11.83 1.04
C GLY A 24 11.14 10.68 1.27
N VAL A 25 10.34 10.29 0.27
CA VAL A 25 9.42 9.16 0.40
C VAL A 25 10.20 7.84 0.27
N VAL A 26 10.10 6.99 1.29
CA VAL A 26 10.63 5.62 1.25
C VAL A 26 9.58 4.69 0.63
N ILE A 27 9.96 3.95 -0.42
CA ILE A 27 9.03 3.11 -1.19
C ILE A 27 9.44 1.64 -1.07
N HIS A 28 8.57 0.85 -0.45
CA HIS A 28 8.68 -0.61 -0.40
C HIS A 28 7.71 -1.24 -1.41
N THR A 29 8.24 -1.77 -2.52
CA THR A 29 7.49 -2.55 -3.51
C THR A 29 7.79 -4.04 -3.36
N GLY A 30 6.92 -4.90 -3.89
CA GLY A 30 7.10 -6.35 -3.81
C GLY A 30 6.87 -6.93 -2.40
N VAL A 31 6.45 -6.11 -1.45
CA VAL A 31 6.15 -6.53 -0.08
C VAL A 31 4.67 -6.81 0.12
N ARG A 32 4.38 -7.62 1.13
CA ARG A 32 3.04 -7.89 1.67
C ARG A 32 2.99 -7.35 3.10
N VAL A 33 2.03 -6.48 3.38
CA VAL A 33 1.69 -6.11 4.76
C VAL A 33 1.04 -7.32 5.42
N THR A 34 1.57 -7.71 6.57
CA THR A 34 1.09 -8.88 7.35
C THR A 34 0.26 -8.46 8.55
N GLU A 35 0.58 -7.30 9.14
CA GLU A 35 -0.08 -6.80 10.34
C GLU A 35 0.03 -5.28 10.43
N VAL A 36 -1.01 -4.64 10.95
CA VAL A 36 -1.02 -3.23 11.33
C VAL A 36 -1.58 -3.13 12.74
N GLU A 37 -0.75 -2.71 13.68
CA GLU A 37 -1.06 -2.71 15.11
C GLU A 37 -1.00 -1.27 15.65
N ASN A 38 -2.07 -0.82 16.32
CA ASN A 38 -2.08 0.46 17.01
C ASN A 38 -1.41 0.30 18.38
N SER A 39 -0.54 1.24 18.75
CA SER A 39 0.05 1.36 20.08
C SER A 39 -0.35 2.70 20.72
N GLU A 40 -0.05 2.88 22.01
CA GLU A 40 -0.25 4.17 22.68
C GLU A 40 0.54 5.33 22.04
N SER A 41 1.60 5.01 21.29
CA SER A 41 2.53 5.97 20.69
C SER A 41 2.40 6.09 19.16
N GLY A 42 1.43 5.43 18.52
CA GLY A 42 1.23 5.48 17.08
C GLY A 42 0.78 4.14 16.50
N VAL A 43 1.34 3.76 15.35
CA VAL A 43 1.00 2.55 14.60
C VAL A 43 2.28 1.87 14.14
N CYS A 44 2.33 0.54 14.30
CA CYS A 44 3.39 -0.30 13.76
C CYS A 44 2.84 -1.13 12.60
N CYS A 45 3.43 -0.97 11.42
CA CYS A 45 3.11 -1.77 10.24
C CYS A 45 4.20 -2.82 10.02
N ARG A 46 3.82 -4.10 9.96
CA ARG A 46 4.72 -5.22 9.65
C ARG A 46 4.50 -5.71 8.22
N PHE A 47 5.58 -5.98 7.51
CA PHE A 47 5.54 -6.44 6.12
C PHE A 47 6.72 -7.33 5.76
N SER A 48 6.57 -8.19 4.75
CA SER A 48 7.64 -9.06 4.26
C SER A 48 7.68 -9.12 2.73
N ALA A 49 8.84 -9.45 2.16
CA ALA A 49 8.99 -9.78 0.75
C ALA A 49 8.93 -11.31 0.57
N GLY A 50 7.75 -11.85 0.26
CA GLY A 50 7.54 -13.30 0.19
C GLY A 50 7.82 -13.98 1.53
N ASP A 51 8.57 -15.08 1.50
CA ASP A 51 9.05 -15.82 2.69
C ASP A 51 10.33 -15.22 3.31
N GLY A 52 10.73 -14.03 2.86
CA GLY A 52 11.85 -13.29 3.43
C GLY A 52 11.59 -12.81 4.87
N PRO A 53 12.64 -12.35 5.58
CA PRO A 53 12.52 -11.87 6.94
C PRO A 53 11.52 -10.70 7.04
N GLY A 54 10.71 -10.70 8.09
CA GLY A 54 9.77 -9.64 8.37
C GLY A 54 10.46 -8.31 8.70
N GLN A 55 9.87 -7.22 8.22
CA GLN A 55 10.27 -5.84 8.48
C GLN A 55 9.14 -5.10 9.17
N SER A 56 9.46 -3.99 9.84
CA SER A 56 8.47 -3.11 10.45
C SER A 56 8.77 -1.63 10.19
N ALA A 57 7.71 -0.83 10.15
CA ALA A 57 7.76 0.62 10.10
C ALA A 57 6.82 1.20 11.15
N ALA A 58 7.34 2.07 12.01
CA ALA A 58 6.56 2.84 12.97
C ALA A 58 6.16 4.19 12.35
N ALA A 59 4.92 4.62 12.60
CA ALA A 59 4.38 5.89 12.15
C ALA A 59 3.31 6.40 13.11
N ASP A 60 3.03 7.69 13.11
CA ASP A 60 1.93 8.24 13.92
C ASP A 60 0.55 7.88 13.34
N LEU A 61 0.47 7.72 12.01
CA LEU A 61 -0.76 7.46 11.27
C LEU A 61 -0.52 6.50 10.09
N VAL A 62 -1.57 5.76 9.73
CA VAL A 62 -1.60 4.89 8.55
C VAL A 62 -2.77 5.27 7.65
N ILE A 63 -2.49 5.38 6.34
CA ILE A 63 -3.51 5.61 5.30
C ILE A 63 -3.65 4.34 4.46
N ALA A 64 -4.83 3.73 4.47
CA ALA A 64 -5.15 2.58 3.64
C ALA A 64 -5.62 3.01 2.24
N ALA A 65 -4.70 3.06 1.27
CA ALA A 65 -4.98 3.39 -0.13
C ALA A 65 -4.88 2.15 -1.05
N THR A 66 -5.55 1.05 -0.68
CA THR A 66 -5.40 -0.27 -1.32
C THR A 66 -6.27 -0.50 -2.56
N GLY A 67 -7.10 0.47 -2.93
CA GLY A 67 -7.99 0.40 -4.09
C GLY A 67 -9.39 0.93 -3.78
N ARG A 68 -10.34 0.58 -4.63
CA ARG A 68 -11.77 0.92 -4.47
C ARG A 68 -12.61 -0.31 -4.77
N ARG A 69 -13.71 -0.46 -4.04
CA ARG A 69 -14.76 -1.44 -4.34
C ARG A 69 -16.01 -0.70 -4.80
N PRO A 70 -16.75 -1.19 -5.81
CA PRO A 70 -18.06 -0.63 -6.15
C PRO A 70 -19.00 -0.67 -4.94
N ASN A 71 -19.79 0.38 -4.75
CA ASN A 71 -20.82 0.45 -3.71
C ASN A 71 -22.16 -0.04 -4.27
N SER A 72 -22.27 -1.35 -4.47
CA SER A 72 -23.46 -1.98 -5.08
C SER A 72 -24.37 -2.69 -4.07
N GLU A 73 -24.03 -2.65 -2.79
CA GLU A 73 -24.84 -3.23 -1.72
C GLU A 73 -26.13 -2.41 -1.51
N ASN A 74 -27.21 -3.06 -1.11
CA ASN A 74 -28.51 -2.44 -0.79
C ASN A 74 -29.17 -1.67 -1.97
N LEU A 75 -28.86 -2.04 -3.21
CA LEU A 75 -29.51 -1.47 -4.41
C LEU A 75 -30.79 -2.20 -4.84
N GLY A 76 -31.23 -3.25 -4.12
CA GLY A 76 -32.44 -4.00 -4.46
C GLY A 76 -32.28 -4.93 -5.67
N MET A 77 -31.05 -5.30 -6.03
CA MET A 77 -30.72 -6.12 -7.20
C MET A 77 -30.48 -7.60 -6.86
N GLU A 78 -30.79 -8.03 -5.65
CA GLU A 78 -30.58 -9.40 -5.15
C GLU A 78 -31.36 -10.49 -5.90
N ASN A 79 -32.36 -10.14 -6.72
CA ASN A 79 -33.22 -11.07 -7.46
C ASN A 79 -33.20 -10.87 -8.98
N LEU A 80 -32.27 -10.06 -9.50
CA LEU A 80 -31.99 -9.85 -10.93
C LEU A 80 -30.75 -10.66 -11.34
#